data_AF-A0A4R9BPC0-F1
#
_entry.id   AF-A0A4R9BPC0-F1
#
_cell.length_a   1.000
_cell.length_b   1.000
_cell.length_c   1.000
_cell.angle_alpha   90.00
_cell.angle_beta   90.00
_cell.angle_gamma   90.00
#
_symmetry.space_group_name_H-M   'P 1'
#
loop_
_entity.id
_entity.type
_entity.pdbx_description
1 polymer ?
#
loop_
_entity_poly.entity_id
_entity_poly.type
_entity_poly.pdbx_seq_one_letter_code
_entity_poly.pdbx_strand_id
1 'polypeptide(L)'
;MPTTLRTASFKNINLRERTELIADVPAGVNLLPVVSTEGYVSGDVIYVGTLSREGCERAAVDSIVSVTSLSLAMPLERPHSAFESVWP
;
A
#
# COMPACT_ATOMS: atom_id res chain seq x y z
N MET A 1 -22.94 -35.20 0.03
CA MET A 1 -21.56 -34.92 -0.41
C MET A 1 -21.10 -33.65 0.30
N PRO A 2 -20.07 -33.70 1.16
CA PRO A 2 -19.59 -32.51 1.85
C PRO A 2 -18.65 -31.73 0.94
N THR A 3 -19.09 -30.57 0.48
CA THR A 3 -18.24 -29.63 -0.26
C THR A 3 -17.26 -29.01 0.72
N THR A 4 -15.99 -29.38 0.62
CA THR A 4 -14.93 -28.79 1.44
C THR A 4 -14.82 -27.30 1.09
N LEU A 5 -15.33 -26.43 1.96
CA LEU A 5 -15.04 -25.00 1.91
C LEU A 5 -13.53 -24.84 2.02
N ARG A 6 -12.89 -24.37 0.94
CA ARG A 6 -11.49 -23.93 0.99
C ARG A 6 -11.45 -22.76 1.94
N THR A 7 -11.02 -23.01 3.17
CA THR A 7 -10.53 -21.95 4.06
C THR A 7 -9.36 -21.32 3.33
N ALA A 8 -9.61 -20.20 2.64
CA ALA A 8 -8.55 -19.32 2.19
C ALA A 8 -7.78 -18.97 3.45
N SER A 9 -6.62 -19.59 3.59
CA SER A 9 -5.66 -19.42 4.65
C SER A 9 -5.65 -17.95 5.07
N PHE A 10 -5.87 -17.67 6.37
CA PHE A 10 -5.56 -16.38 6.98
C PHE A 10 -4.05 -16.20 6.91
N LYS A 11 -3.58 -15.85 5.72
CA LYS A 11 -2.22 -15.47 5.43
C LYS A 11 -2.23 -13.94 5.62
N ASN A 12 -1.42 -13.44 6.54
CA ASN A 12 -1.28 -12.01 6.89
C ASN A 12 -1.01 -11.08 5.68
N ILE A 13 -0.82 -11.62 4.49
CA ILE A 13 -0.63 -10.93 3.21
C ILE A 13 -1.92 -10.31 2.63
N ASN A 14 -3.11 -10.65 3.11
CA ASN A 14 -4.37 -10.09 2.61
C ASN A 14 -4.96 -8.98 3.49
N LEU A 15 -4.16 -8.38 4.38
CA LEU A 15 -4.51 -7.07 4.92
C LEU A 15 -4.13 -6.02 3.89
N ARG A 16 -5.09 -5.73 2.99
CA ARG A 16 -5.08 -4.61 2.04
C ARG A 16 -4.68 -3.26 2.67
N GLU A 17 -4.71 -3.19 4.00
CA GLU A 17 -4.49 -2.01 4.84
C GLU A 17 -3.04 -1.82 5.32
N ARG A 18 -2.10 -2.73 4.99
CA ARG A 18 -0.68 -2.57 5.38
C ARG A 18 0.22 -2.82 4.18
N THR A 19 0.56 -1.75 3.47
CA THR A 19 1.56 -1.78 2.40
C THR A 19 2.80 -1.04 2.83
N GLU A 20 3.93 -1.62 2.47
CA GLU A 20 5.24 -1.14 2.84
C GLU A 20 5.83 -0.37 1.66
N LEU A 21 6.37 0.82 1.96
CA LEU A 21 7.12 1.60 1.00
C LEU A 21 8.52 1.01 0.85
N ILE A 22 9.02 0.93 -0.38
CA ILE A 22 10.40 0.50 -0.64
C ILE A 22 11.40 1.61 -0.29
N ALA A 23 10.99 2.86 -0.43
CA ALA A 23 11.83 4.02 -0.22
C ALA A 23 10.99 5.20 0.31
N ASP A 24 11.67 6.17 0.89
CA ASP A 24 11.06 7.43 1.30
C ASP A 24 10.46 8.15 0.09
N VAL A 25 9.31 8.77 0.32
CA VAL A 25 8.50 9.43 -0.69
C VAL A 25 8.35 10.89 -0.31
N PRO A 26 8.87 11.85 -1.11
CA PRO A 26 8.71 13.27 -0.80
C PRO A 26 7.27 13.73 -1.06
N ALA A 27 6.89 14.88 -0.49
CA ALA A 27 5.62 15.52 -0.83
C ALA A 27 5.60 15.93 -2.32
N GLY A 28 4.39 15.97 -2.89
CA GLY A 28 4.11 16.42 -4.25
C GLY A 28 4.25 15.35 -5.33
N VAL A 29 4.51 14.09 -4.97
CA VAL A 29 4.69 13.00 -5.94
C VAL A 29 3.45 12.13 -6.06
N ASN A 30 3.25 11.60 -7.26
CA ASN A 30 2.14 10.70 -7.59
C ASN A 30 2.60 9.26 -7.81
N LEU A 31 3.90 9.00 -7.76
CA LEU A 31 4.46 7.67 -7.93
C LEU A 31 4.82 7.11 -6.56
N LEU A 32 4.12 6.05 -6.15
CA LEU A 32 4.32 5.41 -4.87
C LEU A 32 5.11 4.11 -5.05
N PRO A 33 6.37 4.04 -4.59
CA PRO A 33 7.16 2.82 -4.60
C PRO A 33 6.71 1.90 -3.45
N VAL A 34 6.21 0.71 -3.78
CA VAL A 34 5.67 -0.25 -2.81
C VAL A 34 6.31 -1.62 -2.99
N VAL A 35 6.43 -2.40 -1.91
CA VAL A 35 7.08 -3.72 -1.94
C VAL A 35 6.37 -4.69 -2.90
N SER A 36 5.05 -4.57 -3.04
CA SER A 36 4.26 -5.33 -4.00
C SER A 36 2.99 -4.57 -4.37
N THR A 37 2.56 -4.69 -5.62
CA THR A 37 1.24 -4.19 -6.08
C THR A 37 0.18 -5.29 -6.11
N GLU A 38 0.47 -6.48 -5.60
CA GLU A 38 -0.50 -7.57 -5.52
C GLU A 38 -1.71 -7.17 -4.67
N GLY A 39 -2.93 -7.36 -5.19
CA GLY A 39 -4.18 -7.03 -4.49
C GLY A 39 -4.67 -5.58 -4.64
N TYR A 40 -3.89 -4.72 -5.32
CA TYR A 40 -4.31 -3.39 -5.73
C TYR A 40 -5.06 -3.40 -7.05
N VAL A 41 -6.01 -2.49 -7.18
CA VAL A 41 -6.67 -2.14 -8.43
C VAL A 41 -6.81 -0.62 -8.54
N SER A 42 -6.93 -0.12 -9.78
CA SER A 42 -7.29 1.28 -10.02
C SER A 42 -8.59 1.64 -9.32
N GLY A 43 -8.63 2.81 -8.70
CA GLY A 43 -9.75 3.30 -7.88
C GLY A 43 -9.69 2.87 -6.41
N ASP A 44 -8.78 1.98 -6.01
CA ASP A 44 -8.60 1.64 -4.60
C ASP A 44 -8.16 2.87 -3.79
N VAL A 45 -8.67 2.96 -2.57
CA VAL A 45 -8.25 3.98 -1.61
C VAL A 45 -7.28 3.35 -0.63
N ILE A 46 -6.11 3.97 -0.50
CA ILE A 46 -5.02 3.53 0.36
C ILE A 46 -4.71 4.59 1.41
N TYR A 47 -4.12 4.15 2.52
CA TYR A 47 -3.59 5.02 3.55
C TYR A 47 -2.07 4.91 3.54
N VAL A 48 -1.40 6.04 3.31
CA VAL A 48 0.06 6.14 3.31
C VAL A 48 0.49 6.71 4.66
N GLY A 49 1.41 6.03 5.33
CA GLY A 49 1.87 6.36 6.68
C GLY A 49 1.28 5.46 7.78
N THR A 50 1.53 5.80 9.05
CA THR A 50 1.08 4.99 10.18
C THR A 50 -0.37 5.31 10.55
N LEU A 51 -1.26 4.32 10.41
CA LEU A 51 -2.67 4.44 10.82
C LEU A 51 -2.80 4.96 12.26
N SER A 52 -3.77 5.84 12.47
CA SER A 52 -4.06 6.48 13.77
C SER A 52 -2.95 7.39 14.32
N ARG A 53 -1.96 7.78 13.50
CA ARG A 53 -0.99 8.84 13.81
C ARG A 53 -1.21 10.06 12.93
N GLU A 54 -0.85 11.24 13.44
CA GLU A 54 -0.75 12.44 12.61
C GLU A 54 0.22 12.19 11.45
N GLY A 55 -0.16 12.61 10.25
CA GLY A 55 0.63 12.40 9.04
C GLY A 55 0.23 11.19 8.19
N CYS A 56 -0.74 10.37 8.63
CA CYS A 56 -1.35 9.40 7.74
C CYS A 56 -2.21 10.11 6.68
N GLU A 57 -1.98 9.79 5.42
CA GLU A 57 -2.62 10.45 4.28
C GLU A 57 -3.43 9.44 3.48
N ARG A 58 -4.58 9.86 2.96
CA ARG A 58 -5.43 9.03 2.13
C ARG A 58 -5.18 9.33 0.66
N ALA A 59 -4.75 8.33 -0.10
CA ALA A 59 -4.51 8.45 -1.54
C ALA A 59 -5.39 7.47 -2.33
N ALA A 60 -5.73 7.82 -3.55
CA ALA A 60 -6.43 6.92 -4.47
C ALA A 60 -5.45 6.41 -5.53
N VAL A 61 -5.46 5.11 -5.78
CA VAL A 61 -4.68 4.49 -6.85
C VAL A 61 -5.30 4.86 -8.19
N ASP A 62 -4.55 5.55 -9.03
CA ASP A 62 -4.93 5.82 -10.42
C ASP A 62 -4.67 4.59 -11.28
N SER A 63 -3.46 4.05 -11.21
CA SER A 63 -3.05 2.91 -12.04
C SER A 63 -1.89 2.14 -11.43
N ILE A 64 -1.74 0.87 -11.84
CA ILE A 64 -0.59 0.02 -11.45
C ILE A 64 0.47 0.18 -12.55
N VAL A 65 1.60 0.77 -12.22
CA VAL A 65 2.68 1.07 -13.18
C VAL A 65 3.59 -0.13 -13.35
N SER A 66 3.88 -0.84 -12.26
CA SER A 66 4.70 -2.05 -12.24
C SER A 66 4.32 -2.92 -11.05
N VAL A 67 4.98 -4.07 -10.89
CA VAL A 67 4.79 -4.96 -9.72
C VAL A 67 5.21 -4.33 -8.38
N THR A 68 5.87 -3.17 -8.40
CA THR A 68 6.35 -2.44 -7.21
C THR A 68 6.10 -0.94 -7.28
N SER A 69 5.17 -0.49 -8.14
CA SER A 69 4.91 0.94 -8.33
C SER A 69 3.45 1.22 -8.63
N LEU A 70 2.85 2.08 -7.82
CA LEU A 70 1.49 2.59 -7.99
C LEU A 70 1.54 4.04 -8.45
N SER A 71 0.68 4.40 -9.40
CA SER A 71 0.35 5.79 -9.72
C SER A 71 -0.84 6.21 -8.87
N LEU A 72 -0.78 7.42 -8.32
CA LEU A 72 -1.83 8.02 -7.50
C LEU A 72 -2.60 9.07 -8.30
N ALA A 73 -3.90 9.12 -8.07
CA ALA A 73 -4.80 10.08 -8.73
C ALA A 73 -4.48 11.54 -8.37
N MET A 74 -3.89 11.74 -7.19
CA MET A 74 -3.44 13.04 -6.70
C MET A 74 -2.03 12.92 -6.09
N PRO A 75 -1.22 13.98 -6.16
CA PRO A 75 0.06 14.03 -5.44
C PRO A 75 -0.15 13.90 -3.93
N LEU A 76 0.79 13.26 -3.25
CA LEU A 76 0.85 13.27 -1.79
C LEU A 76 1.11 14.68 -1.28
N GLU A 77 0.38 15.12 -0.26
CA GLU A 77 0.56 16.41 0.38
C GLU A 77 1.77 16.43 1.31
N ARG A 78 2.16 15.27 1.84
CA ARG A 78 3.21 15.14 2.87
C ARG A 78 4.31 14.16 2.45
N PRO A 79 5.53 14.32 2.99
CA PRO A 79 6.54 13.29 2.84
C PRO A 79 6.21 12.08 3.73
N HIS A 80 6.49 10.88 3.24
CA HIS A 80 6.27 9.61 3.94
C HIS A 80 7.55 8.79 3.92
N SER A 81 8.01 8.37 5.10
CA SER A 81 9.18 7.51 5.22
C SER A 81 8.81 6.04 5.02
N ALA A 82 9.71 5.29 4.38
CA ALA A 82 9.68 3.84 4.47
C ALA A 82 9.89 3.41 5.93
N PHE A 83 9.25 2.31 6.34
CA PHE A 83 9.53 1.75 7.66
C PHE A 83 11.02 1.38 7.75
N GLU A 84 11.66 1.70 8.88
CA GLU A 84 12.98 1.14 9.17
C GLU A 84 12.88 -0.39 9.14
N SER A 85 13.82 -1.02 8.45
CA SER A 85 13.92 -2.48 8.42
C SER A 85 14.08 -2.98 9.86
N VAL A 86 13.05 -3.66 10.38
CA VAL A 86 13.13 -4.39 11.64
C VAL A 86 13.85 -5.71 11.37
N TRP A 87 15.18 -5.67 11.28
CA TRP A 87 15.99 -6.86 11.47
C TRP A 87 17.21 -6.57 12.36
N PRO A 88 17.52 -7.43 13.36
CA PRO A 88 18.71 -7.32 14.21
C PRO A 88 20.03 -7.51 13.46
#